data_AF-A0A177MWJ2-F1
#
_entry.id   AF-A0A177MWJ2-F1
#
_cell.length_a   1.000
_cell.length_b   1.000
_cell.length_c   1.000
_cell.angle_alpha   90.00
_cell.angle_beta   90.00
_cell.angle_gamma   90.00
#
_symmetry.space_group_name_H-M   'P 1'
#
loop_
_entity.id
_entity.type
_entity.pdbx_description
1 polymer ?
#
loop_
_entity_poly.entity_id
_entity_poly.type
_entity_poly.pdbx_seq_one_letter_code
_entity_poly.pdbx_strand_id
1 'polypeptide(L)'
;MKGKARYFQMFSLMAIVQPIIAEAHPMHWSSESIGFLSGLIHPLSASDHIITMLIVGFWISQANRRTPKLMIAIFVSLILMGVGLTLIPVEIANTETIMNLSVITLGLILISGHKVSSLFAVLVVGNLALFHGYVHAYDIWLDRNGLAYTAGFALATAALITVGIAIRSLIDRFAPKNSAQFMGRISEQ
;
A
#
# COMPACT_ATOMS: atom_id res chain seq x y z
N MET A 1 1.83 -7.64 27.01
CA MET A 1 1.18 -7.21 25.74
C MET A 1 1.75 -5.92 25.13
N LYS A 2 2.64 -5.17 25.81
CA LYS A 2 3.05 -3.81 25.40
C LYS A 2 4.26 -3.70 24.43
N GLY A 3 5.01 -4.79 24.19
CA GLY A 3 6.26 -4.73 23.39
C GLY A 3 6.08 -4.87 21.87
N LYS A 4 4.99 -5.52 21.42
CA LYS A 4 4.78 -5.86 20.00
C LYS A 4 4.15 -4.70 19.20
N ALA A 5 3.38 -3.85 19.87
CA ALA A 5 2.86 -2.61 19.31
C ALA A 5 3.98 -1.63 18.93
N ARG A 6 5.12 -1.65 19.64
CA ARG A 6 6.23 -0.69 19.43
C ARG A 6 6.95 -0.81 18.07
N TYR A 7 7.14 -2.02 17.54
CA TYR A 7 7.81 -2.20 16.25
C TYR A 7 6.91 -1.80 15.07
N PHE A 8 5.61 -2.06 15.20
CA PHE A 8 4.59 -1.60 14.26
C PHE A 8 4.41 -0.07 14.34
N GLN A 9 4.38 0.47 15.57
CA GLN A 9 4.33 1.91 15.84
C GLN A 9 5.56 2.64 15.28
N MET A 10 6.77 2.07 15.36
CA MET A 10 8.00 2.68 14.82
C MET A 10 8.03 2.70 13.29
N PHE A 11 7.62 1.61 12.62
CA PHE A 11 7.54 1.60 11.14
C PHE A 11 6.45 2.56 10.63
N SER A 12 5.31 2.62 11.30
CA SER A 12 4.21 3.50 10.91
C SER A 12 4.43 4.97 11.25
N LEU A 13 5.14 5.32 12.33
CA LEU A 13 5.50 6.71 12.64
C LEU A 13 6.49 7.29 11.60
N MET A 14 7.36 6.47 11.00
CA MET A 14 8.25 6.92 9.91
C MET A 14 7.51 7.08 8.57
N ALA A 15 6.43 6.32 8.34
CA ALA A 15 5.60 6.43 7.14
C ALA A 15 4.64 7.64 7.15
N ILE A 16 4.32 8.19 8.33
CA ILE A 16 3.40 9.32 8.50
C ILE A 16 4.09 10.67 8.22
N VAL A 17 5.43 10.74 8.21
CA VAL A 17 6.23 11.98 8.04
C VAL A 17 6.95 12.00 6.69
N GLN A 18 6.27 11.61 5.61
CA GLN A 18 6.70 12.02 4.28
C GLN A 18 5.72 13.10 3.81
N PRO A 19 6.08 14.40 3.90
CA PRO A 19 5.40 15.39 3.11
C PRO A 19 5.76 15.07 1.66
N ILE A 20 4.89 14.34 0.97
CA ILE A 20 4.97 14.25 -0.48
C ILE A 20 4.37 15.57 -0.97
N ILE A 21 5.15 16.65 -0.86
CA ILE A 21 5.13 17.61 -1.95
C ILE A 21 5.43 16.76 -3.16
N ALA A 22 4.46 16.70 -4.07
CA ALA A 22 4.58 15.98 -5.31
C ALA A 22 6.01 16.15 -5.86
N GLU A 23 6.86 15.13 -5.72
CA GLU A 23 7.89 14.87 -6.73
C GLU A 23 7.17 14.27 -7.94
N ALA A 24 6.15 14.99 -8.42
CA ALA A 24 5.69 14.98 -9.80
C ALA A 24 6.56 15.94 -10.63
N HIS A 25 7.79 16.23 -10.17
CA HIS A 25 8.84 16.51 -11.13
C HIS A 25 9.16 15.17 -11.79
N PRO A 26 8.83 14.98 -13.08
CA PRO A 26 9.31 13.82 -13.80
C PRO A 26 10.82 13.86 -13.60
N MET A 27 11.40 12.79 -13.07
CA MET A 27 12.78 12.52 -13.44
C MET A 27 12.70 12.40 -14.96
N HIS A 28 13.10 13.46 -15.66
CA HIS A 28 13.12 13.52 -17.10
C HIS A 28 14.09 12.43 -17.56
N TRP A 29 13.61 11.20 -17.67
CA TRP A 29 14.09 10.22 -18.64
C TRP A 29 13.63 10.75 -20.00
N SER A 30 14.32 11.82 -20.37
CA SER A 30 14.40 12.36 -21.71
C SER A 30 14.54 11.20 -22.69
N SER A 31 13.67 11.17 -23.69
CA SER A 31 13.75 10.37 -24.92
C SER A 31 13.64 8.83 -24.88
N GLU A 32 13.67 8.14 -23.74
CA GLU A 32 13.71 6.66 -23.69
C GLU A 32 12.71 5.99 -22.72
N SER A 33 11.48 6.47 -22.55
CA SER A 33 10.50 5.73 -21.74
C SER A 33 10.08 4.43 -22.46
N ILE A 34 10.31 3.28 -21.80
CA ILE A 34 10.21 1.93 -22.42
C ILE A 34 8.96 1.20 -21.89
N GLY A 35 7.77 1.79 -22.07
CA GLY A 35 6.48 1.10 -21.86
C GLY A 35 6.44 0.26 -20.58
N PHE A 36 6.45 -1.06 -20.73
CA PHE A 36 6.41 -2.02 -19.62
C PHE A 36 7.51 -1.82 -18.57
N LEU A 37 8.76 -1.58 -18.98
CA LEU A 37 9.86 -1.45 -18.03
C LEU A 37 9.74 -0.17 -17.22
N SER A 38 9.32 0.94 -17.85
CA SER A 38 9.01 2.19 -17.14
C SER A 38 7.90 2.00 -16.12
N GLY A 39 6.82 1.30 -16.51
CA GLY A 39 5.74 0.96 -15.59
C GLY A 39 6.17 0.04 -14.45
N LEU A 40 7.13 -0.86 -14.67
CA LEU A 40 7.67 -1.73 -13.63
C LEU A 40 8.57 -0.96 -12.65
N ILE A 41 9.42 -0.06 -13.15
CA ILE A 41 10.39 0.70 -12.36
C ILE A 41 9.68 1.74 -11.50
N HIS A 42 8.65 2.41 -12.02
CA HIS A 42 8.01 3.54 -11.33
C HIS A 42 7.54 3.21 -9.90
N PRO A 43 6.72 2.15 -9.65
CA PRO A 43 6.33 1.80 -8.29
C PRO A 43 7.49 1.36 -7.39
N LEU A 44 8.61 0.93 -7.98
CA LEU A 44 9.81 0.49 -7.26
C LEU A 44 10.77 1.64 -6.96
N SER A 45 10.65 2.77 -7.65
CA SER A 45 11.41 3.99 -7.40
C SER A 45 10.64 5.02 -6.58
N ALA A 46 9.31 4.95 -6.56
CA ALA A 46 8.45 5.90 -5.88
C ALA A 46 8.19 5.47 -4.41
N SER A 47 8.67 6.27 -3.46
CA SER A 47 8.58 5.95 -2.03
C SER A 47 7.14 5.85 -1.53
N ASP A 48 6.25 6.66 -2.10
CA ASP A 48 4.81 6.67 -1.85
C ASP A 48 4.15 5.32 -2.17
N HIS A 49 4.50 4.73 -3.31
CA HIS A 49 4.04 3.42 -3.76
C HIS A 49 4.57 2.33 -2.84
N ILE A 50 5.87 2.31 -2.59
CA ILE A 50 6.47 1.27 -1.76
C ILE A 50 5.79 1.25 -0.39
N ILE A 51 5.71 2.40 0.27
CA ILE A 51 5.11 2.51 1.61
C ILE A 51 3.64 2.09 1.57
N THR A 52 2.87 2.61 0.61
CA THR A 52 1.45 2.32 0.47
C THR A 52 1.19 0.82 0.23
N MET A 53 1.91 0.21 -0.71
CA MET A 53 1.74 -1.20 -1.04
C MET A 53 2.17 -2.14 0.09
N LEU A 54 3.21 -1.77 0.86
CA LEU A 54 3.58 -2.50 2.06
C LEU A 54 2.50 -2.40 3.15
N ILE A 55 1.94 -1.22 3.39
CA ILE A 55 0.83 -1.00 4.34
C ILE A 55 -0.40 -1.84 3.94
N VAL A 56 -0.75 -1.84 2.65
CA VAL A 56 -1.85 -2.66 2.11
C VAL A 56 -1.56 -4.15 2.30
N GLY A 57 -0.33 -4.61 2.04
CA GLY A 57 0.07 -6.00 2.31
C GLY A 57 -0.01 -6.38 3.79
N PHE A 58 0.34 -5.47 4.69
CA PHE A 58 0.21 -5.65 6.14
C PHE A 58 -1.26 -5.71 6.57
N TRP A 59 -2.14 -4.99 5.88
CA TRP A 59 -3.58 -5.06 6.10
C TRP A 59 -4.18 -6.38 5.60
N ILE A 60 -3.84 -6.81 4.37
CA ILE A 60 -4.33 -8.07 3.79
C ILE A 60 -3.96 -9.27 4.66
N SER A 61 -2.72 -9.31 5.16
CA SER A 61 -2.25 -10.37 6.06
C SER A 61 -3.01 -10.43 7.39
N GLN A 62 -3.50 -9.28 7.91
CA GLN A 62 -4.29 -9.23 9.14
C GLN A 62 -5.78 -9.50 8.95
N ALA A 63 -6.32 -9.28 7.75
CA ALA A 63 -7.75 -9.31 7.50
C ALA A 63 -8.40 -10.71 7.66
N ASN A 64 -7.62 -11.76 7.96
CA ASN A 64 -8.03 -13.18 8.11
C ASN A 64 -8.98 -13.66 7.00
N ARG A 65 -8.81 -13.09 5.79
CA ARG A 65 -9.64 -13.42 4.63
C ARG A 65 -9.03 -14.62 3.94
N ARG A 66 -9.89 -15.59 3.58
CA ARG A 66 -9.51 -16.90 3.03
C ARG A 66 -8.69 -16.85 1.73
N THR A 67 -8.51 -15.68 1.12
CA THR A 67 -7.85 -15.54 -0.19
C THR A 67 -7.10 -14.20 -0.34
N PRO A 68 -5.83 -14.09 0.14
CA PRO A 68 -4.98 -12.92 -0.12
C PRO A 68 -4.87 -12.57 -1.61
N LYS A 69 -4.83 -13.59 -2.47
CA LYS A 69 -4.81 -13.43 -3.94
C LYS A 69 -6.00 -12.64 -4.47
N LEU A 70 -7.20 -12.89 -3.95
CA LEU A 70 -8.42 -12.17 -4.36
C LEU A 70 -8.34 -10.70 -3.93
N MET A 71 -7.82 -10.43 -2.74
CA MET A 71 -7.67 -9.05 -2.25
C MET A 71 -6.66 -8.26 -3.08
N ILE A 72 -5.54 -8.89 -3.45
CA ILE A 72 -4.56 -8.29 -4.38
C ILE A 72 -5.23 -8.00 -5.72
N ALA A 73 -5.95 -8.96 -6.30
CA ALA A 73 -6.62 -8.78 -7.58
C ALA A 73 -7.66 -7.65 -7.54
N ILE A 74 -8.46 -7.57 -6.48
CA ILE A 74 -9.43 -6.47 -6.28
C ILE A 74 -8.71 -5.12 -6.17
N PHE A 75 -7.64 -5.05 -5.37
CA PHE A 75 -6.88 -3.82 -5.18
C PHE A 75 -6.27 -3.32 -6.50
N VAL A 76 -5.61 -4.21 -7.24
CA VAL A 76 -5.06 -3.89 -8.57
C VAL A 76 -6.17 -3.50 -9.55
N SER A 77 -7.34 -4.16 -9.51
CA SER A 77 -8.46 -3.79 -10.38
C SER A 77 -8.98 -2.37 -10.08
N LEU A 78 -9.03 -1.96 -8.81
CA LEU A 78 -9.44 -0.61 -8.42
C LEU A 78 -8.39 0.44 -8.79
N ILE A 79 -7.10 0.12 -8.67
CA ILE A 79 -6.01 0.95 -9.20
C ILE A 79 -6.20 1.18 -10.70
N LEU A 80 -6.43 0.11 -11.48
CA LEU A 80 -6.66 0.20 -12.93
C LEU A 80 -7.94 0.97 -13.27
N MET A 81 -8.98 0.84 -12.45
CA MET A 81 -10.19 1.64 -12.58
C MET A 81 -9.90 3.13 -12.34
N GLY A 82 -9.10 3.47 -11.34
CA GLY A 82 -8.61 4.83 -11.08
C GLY A 82 -7.84 5.41 -12.27
N VAL A 83 -6.96 4.61 -12.87
CA VAL A 83 -6.26 4.98 -14.12
C VAL A 83 -7.27 5.25 -15.22
N GLY A 84 -8.24 4.36 -15.43
CA GLY A 84 -9.29 4.52 -16.46
C GLY A 84 -10.20 5.75 -16.25
N LEU A 85 -10.42 6.20 -15.01
CA LEU A 85 -11.21 7.41 -14.73
C LEU A 85 -10.60 8.68 -15.34
N THR A 86 -9.29 8.71 -15.59
CA THR A 86 -8.63 9.85 -16.25
C THR A 86 -8.81 9.89 -17.77
N LEU A 87 -9.39 8.83 -18.36
CA LEU A 87 -9.74 8.79 -19.79
C LEU A 87 -11.07 9.49 -20.10
N ILE A 88 -11.87 9.78 -19.08
CA ILE A 88 -13.09 10.57 -19.19
C ILE A 88 -12.84 11.99 -18.66
N PRO A 89 -13.56 13.01 -19.15
CA PRO A 89 -13.36 14.40 -18.74
C PRO A 89 -13.98 14.68 -17.36
N VAL A 90 -13.54 13.95 -16.34
CA VAL A 90 -13.97 14.08 -14.96
C VAL A 90 -12.77 14.51 -14.14
N GLU A 91 -12.79 15.76 -13.68
CA GLU A 91 -11.81 16.24 -12.70
C GLU A 91 -12.33 15.98 -11.29
N ILE A 92 -11.57 15.21 -10.52
CA ILE A 92 -11.86 15.00 -9.12
C ILE A 92 -10.95 15.91 -8.30
N ALA A 93 -11.54 16.79 -7.50
CA ALA A 93 -10.79 17.68 -6.61
C ALA A 93 -10.18 16.90 -5.43
N ASN A 94 -9.00 17.34 -4.98
CA ASN A 94 -8.34 16.87 -3.76
C ASN A 94 -7.98 15.37 -3.75
N THR A 95 -7.76 14.74 -4.92
CA THR A 95 -7.44 13.30 -5.04
C THR A 95 -6.20 12.92 -4.24
N GLU A 96 -5.14 13.74 -4.28
CA GLU A 96 -3.93 13.55 -3.47
C GLU A 96 -4.24 13.57 -1.96
N THR A 97 -5.03 14.55 -1.51
CA THR A 97 -5.45 14.66 -0.10
C THR A 97 -6.24 13.44 0.33
N ILE A 98 -7.19 12.98 -0.50
CA ILE A 98 -8.01 11.79 -0.20
C ILE A 98 -7.15 10.53 -0.15
N MET A 99 -6.21 10.38 -1.08
CA MET A 99 -5.24 9.29 -1.11
C MET A 99 -4.41 9.29 0.18
N ASN A 100 -3.77 10.42 0.52
CA ASN A 100 -2.92 10.57 1.69
C ASN A 100 -3.68 10.29 2.99
N LEU A 101 -4.90 10.82 3.14
CA LEU A 101 -5.76 10.55 4.30
C LEU A 101 -6.14 9.07 4.40
N SER A 102 -6.35 8.39 3.27
CA SER A 102 -6.66 6.96 3.24
C SER A 102 -5.46 6.12 3.70
N VAL A 103 -4.23 6.47 3.26
CA VAL A 103 -3.00 5.82 3.74
C VAL A 103 -2.83 6.00 5.25
N ILE A 104 -2.98 7.24 5.75
CA ILE A 104 -2.88 7.55 7.18
C ILE A 104 -3.93 6.78 7.97
N THR A 105 -5.18 6.79 7.51
CA THR A 105 -6.29 6.09 8.18
C THR A 105 -6.01 4.60 8.24
N LEU A 106 -5.55 3.99 7.15
CA LEU A 106 -5.19 2.58 7.12
C LEU A 106 -4.03 2.27 8.08
N GLY A 107 -2.99 3.10 8.09
CA GLY A 107 -1.89 3.01 9.04
C GLY A 107 -2.37 3.06 10.50
N LEU A 108 -3.22 4.03 10.85
CA LEU A 108 -3.80 4.17 12.18
C LEU A 108 -4.63 2.94 12.59
N ILE A 109 -5.46 2.42 11.68
CA ILE A 109 -6.23 1.19 11.93
C ILE A 109 -5.28 0.04 12.30
N LEU A 110 -4.22 -0.14 11.53
CA LEU A 110 -3.26 -1.22 11.75
C LEU A 110 -2.48 -1.07 13.07
N ILE A 111 -2.07 0.16 13.43
CA ILE A 111 -1.35 0.46 14.67
C ILE A 111 -2.24 0.32 15.90
N SER A 112 -3.48 0.80 15.80
CA SER A 112 -4.40 0.89 16.94
C SER A 112 -4.73 -0.48 17.52
N GLY A 113 -4.63 -1.55 16.72
CA GLY A 113 -5.07 -2.89 17.08
C GLY A 113 -6.59 -3.00 17.33
N HIS A 114 -7.35 -1.94 17.06
CA HIS A 114 -8.80 -1.91 17.25
C HIS A 114 -9.49 -2.57 16.06
N LYS A 115 -10.56 -3.31 16.33
CA LYS A 115 -11.42 -3.86 15.29
C LYS A 115 -12.29 -2.74 14.74
N VAL A 116 -12.09 -2.39 13.47
CA VAL A 116 -13.00 -1.53 12.71
C VAL A 116 -14.04 -2.37 11.97
N SER A 117 -15.16 -1.75 11.59
CA SER A 117 -16.17 -2.44 10.78
C SER A 117 -15.59 -2.85 9.42
N SER A 118 -16.03 -3.99 8.89
CA SER A 118 -15.57 -4.48 7.59
C SER A 118 -15.88 -3.48 6.47
N LEU A 119 -17.00 -2.77 6.56
CA LEU A 119 -17.40 -1.78 5.57
C LEU A 119 -16.42 -0.59 5.56
N PHE A 120 -16.07 -0.06 6.73
CA PHE A 120 -15.15 1.07 6.83
C PHE A 120 -13.77 0.74 6.27
N ALA A 121 -13.23 -0.44 6.61
CA ALA A 121 -11.94 -0.89 6.07
C ALA A 121 -11.96 -1.02 4.54
N VAL A 122 -13.05 -1.55 3.98
CA VAL A 122 -13.22 -1.68 2.53
C VAL A 122 -13.30 -0.32 1.85
N LEU A 123 -14.01 0.66 2.43
CA LEU A 123 -14.09 2.01 1.88
C LEU A 123 -12.73 2.73 1.90
N VAL A 124 -11.98 2.64 3.00
CA VAL A 124 -10.65 3.25 3.11
C VAL A 124 -9.68 2.65 2.09
N VAL A 125 -9.62 1.31 2.00
CA VAL A 125 -8.71 0.62 1.07
C VAL A 125 -9.15 0.82 -0.38
N GLY A 126 -10.46 0.86 -0.65
CA GLY A 126 -11.00 1.09 -1.98
C GLY A 126 -10.73 2.49 -2.48
N ASN A 127 -10.93 3.51 -1.64
CA ASN A 127 -10.58 4.90 -1.96
C ASN A 127 -9.08 5.04 -2.18
N LEU A 128 -8.27 4.44 -1.31
CA LEU A 128 -6.82 4.40 -1.48
C LEU A 128 -6.45 3.85 -2.86
N ALA A 129 -6.96 2.67 -3.23
CA ALA A 129 -6.66 2.05 -4.52
C ALA A 129 -7.09 2.93 -5.70
N LEU A 130 -8.33 3.43 -5.67
CA LEU A 130 -8.89 4.21 -6.78
C LEU A 130 -8.12 5.53 -6.99
N PHE A 131 -7.89 6.30 -5.92
CA PHE A 131 -7.24 7.60 -6.05
C PHE A 131 -5.74 7.49 -6.27
N HIS A 132 -5.09 6.44 -5.75
CA HIS A 132 -3.70 6.14 -6.08
C HIS A 132 -3.55 5.87 -7.59
N GLY A 133 -4.44 5.07 -8.17
CA GLY A 133 -4.47 4.85 -9.62
C GLY A 133 -4.73 6.13 -10.43
N TYR A 134 -5.68 6.96 -9.98
CA TYR A 134 -6.01 8.23 -10.63
C TYR A 134 -4.83 9.21 -10.64
N VAL A 135 -4.17 9.41 -9.50
CA VAL A 135 -3.05 10.37 -9.37
C VAL A 135 -1.87 9.97 -10.25
N HIS A 136 -1.54 8.68 -10.33
CA HIS A 136 -0.41 8.20 -11.14
C HIS A 136 -0.76 7.91 -12.60
N ALA A 137 -2.02 8.11 -13.01
CA ALA A 137 -2.42 7.91 -14.39
C ALA A 137 -1.73 8.87 -15.36
N TYR A 138 -1.36 10.08 -14.89
CA TYR A 138 -0.68 11.07 -15.72
C TYR A 138 0.63 10.55 -16.32
N ASP A 139 1.46 9.87 -15.52
CA ASP A 139 2.72 9.26 -15.97
C ASP A 139 2.49 8.16 -17.01
N ILE A 140 1.40 7.40 -16.86
CA ILE A 140 1.00 6.33 -17.77
C ILE A 140 0.68 6.89 -19.16
N TRP A 141 -0.06 8.00 -19.23
CA TRP A 141 -0.50 8.58 -20.50
C TRP A 141 0.56 9.44 -21.19
N LEU A 142 1.57 9.89 -20.45
CA LEU A 142 2.75 10.53 -21.03
C LEU A 142 3.73 9.53 -21.67
N ASP A 143 3.69 8.25 -21.28
CA ASP A 143 4.55 7.21 -21.85
C ASP A 143 4.15 6.87 -23.30
N ARG A 144 5.15 6.52 -24.14
CA ARG A 144 4.92 6.12 -25.53
C ARG A 144 3.99 4.90 -25.68
N ASN A 145 3.94 4.02 -24.69
CA ASN A 145 3.06 2.86 -24.66
C ASN A 145 2.42 2.70 -23.27
N GLY A 146 1.40 3.51 -23.01
CA GLY A 146 0.65 3.50 -21.74
C GLY A 146 0.03 2.15 -21.37
N LEU A 147 -0.36 1.30 -22.34
CA LEU A 147 -0.86 -0.05 -22.04
C LEU A 147 0.24 -0.96 -21.49
N ALA A 148 1.41 -0.95 -22.14
CA ALA A 148 2.57 -1.71 -21.65
C ALA A 148 3.01 -1.20 -20.27
N TYR A 149 3.06 0.12 -20.08
CA TYR A 149 3.34 0.76 -18.80
C TYR A 149 2.35 0.29 -17.73
N THR A 150 1.06 0.35 -18.02
CA THR A 150 0.00 -0.08 -17.09
C THR A 150 0.18 -1.53 -16.65
N ALA A 151 0.57 -2.43 -17.57
CA ALA A 151 0.84 -3.82 -17.25
C ALA A 151 2.06 -3.99 -16.32
N GLY A 152 3.15 -3.26 -16.57
CA GLY A 152 4.33 -3.24 -15.69
C GLY A 152 4.01 -2.68 -14.31
N PHE A 153 3.25 -1.58 -14.29
CA PHE A 153 2.77 -0.92 -13.08
C PHE A 153 1.93 -1.87 -12.23
N ALA A 154 0.90 -2.48 -12.81
CA ALA A 154 0.04 -3.44 -12.11
C ALA A 154 0.83 -4.65 -11.55
N LEU A 155 1.83 -5.14 -12.29
CA LEU A 155 2.69 -6.23 -11.84
C LEU A 155 3.55 -5.80 -10.64
N ALA A 156 4.20 -4.64 -10.71
CA ALA A 156 5.01 -4.10 -9.62
C ALA A 156 4.16 -3.83 -8.37
N THR A 157 2.96 -3.26 -8.53
CA THR A 157 1.98 -3.06 -7.44
C THR A 157 1.64 -4.40 -6.77
N ALA A 158 1.28 -5.42 -7.54
CA ALA A 158 0.94 -6.74 -6.99
C ALA A 158 2.12 -7.40 -6.27
N ALA A 159 3.34 -7.23 -6.81
CA ALA A 159 4.56 -7.73 -6.20
C ALA A 159 4.86 -7.05 -4.86
N LEU A 160 4.78 -5.72 -4.78
CA LEU A 160 5.01 -4.97 -3.54
C LEU A 160 4.00 -5.33 -2.45
N ILE A 161 2.72 -5.48 -2.80
CA ILE A 161 1.70 -5.95 -1.85
C ILE A 161 2.04 -7.35 -1.32
N THR A 162 2.48 -8.23 -2.21
CA THR A 162 2.92 -9.60 -1.85
C THR A 162 4.13 -9.57 -0.91
N VAL A 163 5.09 -8.68 -1.16
CA VAL A 163 6.24 -8.44 -0.28
C VAL A 163 5.76 -7.95 1.10
N GLY A 164 4.82 -7.03 1.15
CA GLY A 164 4.21 -6.58 2.42
C GLY A 164 3.59 -7.73 3.20
N ILE A 165 2.81 -8.59 2.54
CA ILE A 165 2.22 -9.80 3.16
C ILE A 165 3.32 -10.72 3.70
N ALA A 166 4.39 -10.94 2.92
CA ALA A 166 5.50 -11.82 3.29
C ALA A 166 6.27 -11.26 4.50
N ILE A 167 6.62 -9.98 4.50
CA ILE A 167 7.30 -9.31 5.61
C ILE A 167 6.47 -9.43 6.89
N ARG A 168 5.15 -9.17 6.82
CA ARG A 168 4.30 -9.30 8.00
C ARG A 168 4.24 -10.74 8.52
N SER A 169 4.11 -11.71 7.61
CA SER A 169 4.11 -13.14 7.97
C SER A 169 5.42 -13.58 8.63
N LEU A 170 6.56 -13.05 8.17
CA LEU A 170 7.87 -13.29 8.77
C LEU A 170 7.96 -12.67 10.17
N ILE A 171 7.52 -11.43 10.35
CA ILE A 171 7.46 -10.77 11.67
C ILE A 171 6.64 -11.61 12.66
N ASP A 172 5.48 -12.11 12.25
CA ASP A 172 4.61 -12.92 13.12
C ASP A 172 5.23 -14.29 13.46
N ARG A 173 6.06 -14.85 12.57
CA ARG A 173 6.75 -16.14 12.76
C ARG A 173 7.91 -16.03 13.75
N PHE A 174 8.69 -14.95 13.68
CA PHE A 174 9.88 -14.74 14.53
C PHE A 174 9.59 -13.94 15.80
N ALA A 175 8.42 -13.31 15.91
CA ALA A 175 8.01 -12.63 17.13
C ALA A 175 7.92 -13.64 18.29
N PRO A 176 8.69 -13.47 19.39
CA PRO A 176 8.71 -14.43 20.48
C PRO A 176 7.28 -14.69 21.01
N LYS A 177 6.90 -15.97 21.04
CA LYS A 177 5.67 -16.44 21.67
C LYS A 177 5.90 -16.44 23.19
N ASN A 178 5.27 -15.49 23.88
CA ASN A 178 5.04 -15.42 25.33
C ASN A 178 6.18 -14.96 26.27
N SER A 179 6.00 -13.76 26.84
CA SER A 179 6.41 -13.43 28.22
C SER A 179 5.46 -14.04 29.28
N ALA A 180 4.33 -14.64 28.86
CA ALA A 180 3.40 -15.34 29.76
C ALA A 180 3.96 -16.68 30.26
N GLN A 181 4.85 -17.34 29.50
CA GLN A 181 5.54 -18.56 29.93
C GLN A 181 6.69 -18.27 30.91
N PHE A 182 7.23 -17.05 30.91
CA PHE A 182 8.28 -16.67 31.85
C PHE A 182 7.71 -16.38 33.24
N MET A 183 6.55 -15.70 33.33
CA MET A 183 5.92 -15.41 34.62
C MET A 183 5.24 -16.62 35.28
N GLY A 184 4.72 -17.59 34.50
CA GLY A 184 4.17 -18.84 35.06
C GLY A 184 5.22 -19.78 35.66
N ARG A 185 6.49 -19.63 35.28
CA ARG A 185 7.61 -20.43 35.83
C ARG A 185 8.17 -19.88 37.15
N ILE A 186 7.86 -18.63 37.51
CA ILE A 186 8.35 -17.98 38.72
C ILE A 186 7.32 -18.08 39.86
N SER A 187 6.05 -18.37 39.55
CA SER A 187 5.00 -18.64 40.54
C SER A 187 4.94 -20.09 41.03
N GLU A 188 5.81 -20.97 40.51
CA GLU A 188 5.94 -22.38 40.93
C GLU A 188 7.29 -22.68 41.61
N GLN A 189 8.01 -21.64 42.06
CA GLN A 189 9.19 -21.76 42.94
C GLN A 189 8.94 -21.00 44.24
#